data_AF-A0A060CFD5-F1
#
_entry.id   AF-A0A060CFD5-F1
#
_cell.length_a   1.000
_cell.length_b   1.000
_cell.length_c   1.000
_cell.angle_alpha   90.00
_cell.angle_beta   90.00
_cell.angle_gamma   90.00
#
_symmetry.space_group_name_H-M   'P 1'
#
loop_
_entity.id
_entity.type
_entity.pdbx_description
1 polymer ?
#
loop_
_entity_poly.entity_id
_entity_poly.type
_entity_poly.pdbx_seq_one_letter_code
_entity_poly.pdbx_strand_id
1 'polypeptide(L)'
;MKRIYLRTLSVAMTMLLFPQWGHADQIPVGNTTREFITYIPADLGNKRPLLISLHGMNQDASYQKSQLKIETIADTAKFAVVFPNGISN
;
A
#
# COMPACT_ATOMS: atom_id res chain seq x y z
N MET A 1 -46.98 -23.22 12.72
CA MET A 1 -45.90 -23.06 13.72
C MET A 1 -44.72 -23.93 13.34
N LYS A 2 -43.48 -23.42 13.51
CA LYS A 2 -42.15 -24.00 13.23
C LYS A 2 -41.67 -23.77 11.76
N ARG A 3 -40.83 -22.74 11.49
CA ARG A 3 -39.34 -22.68 11.64
C ARG A 3 -38.66 -23.65 10.66
N ILE A 4 -37.62 -23.34 9.87
CA ILE A 4 -36.63 -22.25 9.93
C ILE A 4 -35.85 -22.20 8.59
N TYR A 5 -35.37 -21.02 8.24
CA TYR A 5 -34.58 -20.68 7.05
C TYR A 5 -33.27 -21.47 6.96
N LEU A 6 -33.06 -22.16 5.83
CA LEU A 6 -31.76 -22.73 5.51
C LEU A 6 -31.37 -22.35 4.08
N ARG A 7 -30.11 -21.93 3.95
CA ARG A 7 -29.33 -21.68 2.72
C ARG A 7 -29.37 -20.26 2.17
N THR A 8 -28.49 -19.42 2.72
CA THR A 8 -27.65 -18.49 1.93
C THR A 8 -26.52 -18.00 2.83
N LEU A 9 -25.47 -18.79 2.99
CA LEU A 9 -24.26 -18.34 3.69
C LEU A 9 -23.01 -19.00 3.12
N SER A 10 -22.58 -18.61 1.92
CA SER A 10 -21.26 -19.04 1.41
C SER A 10 -20.56 -18.10 0.41
N VAL A 11 -21.04 -16.89 0.13
CA VAL A 11 -20.41 -16.03 -0.90
C VAL A 11 -19.52 -14.91 -0.33
N ALA A 12 -19.56 -14.62 0.98
CA ALA A 12 -18.86 -13.46 1.54
C ALA A 12 -17.38 -13.68 1.95
N MET A 13 -16.85 -14.92 1.95
CA MET A 13 -15.53 -15.22 2.53
C MET A 13 -14.36 -15.29 1.52
N THR A 14 -14.62 -15.19 0.21
CA THR A 14 -13.57 -15.34 -0.82
C THR A 14 -12.93 -14.04 -1.30
N MET A 15 -13.41 -12.87 -0.86
CA MET A 15 -12.80 -11.56 -1.22
C MET A 15 -11.59 -11.15 -0.36
N LEU A 16 -11.25 -11.90 0.70
CA LEU A 16 -10.18 -11.52 1.63
C LEU A 16 -8.77 -11.98 1.22
N LEU A 17 -8.62 -12.64 0.06
CA LEU A 17 -7.33 -13.19 -0.39
C LEU A 17 -6.74 -12.49 -1.62
N PHE A 18 -7.34 -11.40 -2.09
CA PHE A 18 -6.63 -10.58 -3.08
C PHE A 18 -5.53 -9.83 -2.33
N PRO A 19 -4.23 -10.08 -2.62
CA PRO A 19 -3.21 -9.14 -2.18
C PRO A 19 -3.67 -7.79 -2.70
N GLN A 20 -3.79 -6.81 -1.81
CA GLN A 20 -4.06 -5.45 -2.24
C GLN A 20 -2.79 -5.03 -2.96
N TRP A 21 -2.76 -5.22 -4.28
CA TRP A 21 -1.71 -4.73 -5.15
C TRP A 21 -1.54 -3.28 -4.76
N GLY A 22 -0.32 -2.90 -4.35
CA GLY A 22 -0.04 -1.54 -3.91
C GLY A 22 -0.59 -0.60 -4.98
N HIS A 23 -1.60 0.20 -4.62
CA HIS A 23 -2.13 1.17 -5.54
C HIS A 23 -0.96 2.09 -5.93
N ALA A 24 -0.66 2.12 -7.22
CA ALA A 24 0.31 3.07 -7.75
C ALA A 24 -0.36 4.45 -7.72
N ASP A 25 0.11 5.30 -6.82
CA ASP A 25 -0.22 6.71 -6.81
C ASP A 25 0.57 7.41 -7.92
N GLN A 26 0.00 8.48 -8.46
CA GLN A 26 0.57 9.23 -9.58
C GLN A 26 0.70 10.71 -9.25
N ILE A 27 1.80 11.33 -9.70
CA ILE A 27 2.01 12.78 -9.60
C ILE A 27 2.62 13.32 -10.90
N PRO A 28 2.05 14.38 -11.51
CA PRO A 28 2.67 15.06 -12.63
C PRO A 28 3.88 15.88 -12.15
N VAL A 29 5.03 15.69 -12.80
CA VAL A 29 6.28 16.43 -12.53
C VAL A 29 6.86 16.89 -13.86
N GLY A 30 6.70 18.19 -14.15
CA GLY A 30 7.03 18.74 -15.46
C GLY A 30 6.25 18.04 -16.57
N ASN A 31 6.97 17.43 -17.52
CA ASN A 31 6.37 16.74 -18.67
C ASN A 31 6.22 15.23 -18.45
N THR A 32 6.30 14.75 -17.21
CA THR A 32 6.27 13.30 -16.90
C THR A 32 5.32 13.01 -15.75
N THR A 33 4.47 11.99 -15.90
CA THR A 33 3.73 11.40 -14.79
C THR A 33 4.62 10.41 -14.05
N ARG A 34 4.81 10.61 -12.76
CA ARG A 34 5.63 9.77 -11.89
C ARG A 34 4.74 8.88 -11.05
N GLU A 35 5.11 7.62 -10.92
CA GLU A 35 4.38 6.63 -10.13
C GLU A 35 5.11 6.30 -8.83
N PHE A 36 4.37 6.00 -7.77
CA PHE A 36 4.92 5.63 -6.48
C PHE A 36 3.92 4.79 -5.68
N ILE A 37 4.41 4.06 -4.69
CA ILE A 37 3.56 3.36 -3.71
C ILE A 37 3.62 4.14 -2.41
N THR A 38 2.47 4.42 -1.80
CA THR A 38 2.39 4.98 -0.45
C THR A 38 2.05 3.93 0.59
N TYR A 39 2.55 4.16 1.80
CA TYR A 39 2.03 3.54 3.00
C TYR A 39 1.73 4.63 4.03
N ILE A 40 0.46 4.72 4.43
CA ILE A 40 -0.05 5.71 5.37
C ILE A 40 -0.71 4.95 6.52
N PRO A 41 -0.16 5.02 7.75
CA PRO A 41 -0.84 4.49 8.94
C PRO A 41 -2.25 5.06 9.10
N ALA A 42 -3.23 4.21 9.44
CA ALA A 42 -4.63 4.62 9.58
C ALA A 42 -4.85 5.72 10.64
N ASP A 43 -3.99 5.76 11.66
CA ASP A 43 -4.01 6.70 12.78
C ASP A 43 -2.75 7.59 12.79
N LEU A 44 -2.26 8.00 11.61
CA LEU A 44 -1.06 8.82 11.46
C LEU A 44 -1.09 10.08 12.34
N GLY A 45 -2.22 10.80 12.38
CA GLY A 45 -2.33 12.09 13.05
C GLY A 45 -1.68 13.24 12.26
N ASN A 46 -1.49 14.39 12.90
CA ASN A 46 -1.03 15.62 12.24
C ASN A 46 0.48 15.84 12.37
N LYS A 47 1.08 16.54 11.40
CA LYS A 47 2.49 16.99 11.40
C LYS A 47 3.50 15.86 11.67
N ARG A 48 3.30 14.72 10.99
CA ARG A 48 4.15 13.54 11.13
C ARG A 48 5.28 13.50 10.10
N PRO A 49 6.37 12.76 10.36
CA PRO A 49 7.44 12.59 9.40
C PRO A 49 7.00 11.87 8.13
N LEU A 50 7.76 12.09 7.06
CA LEU A 50 7.69 11.35 5.80
C LEU A 50 9.04 10.68 5.54
N LEU A 51 9.03 9.38 5.29
CA LEU A 51 10.17 8.64 4.76
C LEU A 51 9.99 8.42 3.25
N ILE A 52 11.01 8.76 2.47
CA ILE A 52 11.08 8.42 1.04
C ILE A 52 12.18 7.37 0.88
N SER A 53 11.80 6.16 0.47
CA SER A 53 12.74 5.06 0.26
C SER A 53 12.89 4.77 -1.23
N LEU A 54 14.12 4.88 -1.74
CA LEU A 54 14.44 4.68 -3.16
C LEU A 54 15.03 3.29 -3.37
N HIS A 55 14.64 2.64 -4.46
CA HIS A 55 15.23 1.38 -4.91
C HIS A 55 16.59 1.61 -5.60
N GLY A 56 17.38 0.55 -5.78
CA GLY A 56 18.63 0.56 -6.54
C GLY A 56 18.45 0.28 -8.04
N MET A 57 19.55 0.06 -8.75
CA MET A 57 19.53 -0.29 -10.18
C MET A 57 18.79 -1.62 -10.43
N ASN A 58 18.00 -1.68 -11.51
CA ASN A 58 17.22 -2.86 -11.94
C ASN A 58 16.17 -3.32 -10.90
N GLN A 59 15.59 -2.38 -10.16
CA GLN A 59 14.57 -2.62 -9.15
C GLN A 59 13.39 -1.66 -9.35
N ASP A 60 12.28 -1.90 -8.65
CA ASP A 60 11.10 -1.06 -8.66
C ASP A 60 10.60 -0.76 -7.24
N ALA A 61 9.55 0.06 -7.13
CA ALA A 61 8.93 0.44 -5.87
C ALA A 61 8.40 -0.78 -5.08
N SER A 62 7.86 -1.79 -5.76
CA SER A 62 7.32 -3.00 -5.12
C SER A 62 8.43 -3.83 -4.50
N TYR A 63 9.54 -4.00 -5.24
CA TYR A 63 10.75 -4.63 -4.73
C TYR A 63 11.24 -3.90 -3.49
N GLN A 64 11.41 -2.57 -3.53
CA GLN A 64 11.91 -1.81 -2.40
C GLN A 64 11.00 -1.92 -1.16
N LYS A 65 9.68 -1.81 -1.35
CA LYS A 65 8.71 -2.01 -0.27
C LYS A 65 8.85 -3.40 0.35
N SER A 66 9.00 -4.44 -0.48
CA SER A 66 9.17 -5.82 -0.03
C SER A 66 10.47 -6.06 0.75
N GLN A 67 11.53 -5.30 0.46
CA GLN A 67 12.81 -5.41 1.15
C GLN A 67 12.83 -4.62 2.46
N LEU A 68 12.29 -3.38 2.44
CA LEU A 68 12.36 -2.49 3.60
C LEU A 68 11.43 -2.95 4.74
N LYS A 69 10.23 -3.46 4.42
CA LYS A 69 9.25 -4.00 5.39
C LYS A 69 9.00 -3.09 6.61
N ILE A 70 8.92 -1.79 6.37
CA ILE A 70 8.90 -0.74 7.40
C ILE A 70 7.49 -0.49 7.97
N GLU A 71 6.45 -1.08 7.39
CA GLU A 71 5.05 -0.76 7.67
C GLU A 71 4.70 -0.83 9.16
N THR A 72 5.11 -1.88 9.86
CA THR A 72 4.85 -2.03 11.31
C THR A 72 5.57 -0.98 12.16
N ILE A 73 6.74 -0.53 11.71
CA ILE A 73 7.50 0.55 12.35
C ILE A 73 6.82 1.90 12.06
N ALA A 74 6.37 2.11 10.82
CA ALA A 74 5.61 3.29 10.42
C ALA A 74 4.28 3.41 11.19
N ASP A 75 3.58 2.31 11.42
CA ASP A 75 2.40 2.24 12.30
C ASP A 75 2.74 2.60 13.74
N THR A 76 3.84 2.10 14.30
CA THR A 76 4.17 2.32 15.72
C THR A 76 4.70 3.74 15.95
N ALA A 77 5.62 4.20 15.11
CA ALA A 77 6.28 5.50 15.24
C ALA A 77 5.51 6.65 14.56
N LYS A 78 4.40 6.33 13.88
CA LYS A 78 3.50 7.27 13.18
C LYS A 78 4.25 8.12 12.17
N PHE A 79 4.69 7.53 11.07
CA PHE A 79 5.18 8.25 9.90
C PHE A 79 4.66 7.64 8.60
N ALA A 80 4.52 8.46 7.57
CA ALA A 80 4.16 7.98 6.24
C ALA A 80 5.41 7.52 5.47
N VAL A 81 5.23 6.61 4.52
CA VAL A 81 6.31 6.10 3.67
C VAL A 81 5.91 6.17 2.20
N VAL A 82 6.84 6.61 1.37
CA VAL A 82 6.70 6.64 -0.08
C VAL A 82 7.82 5.82 -0.71
N PHE A 83 7.45 4.98 -1.69
CA PHE A 83 8.35 4.20 -2.53
C PHE A 83 8.18 4.64 -3.99
N PRO A 84 9.00 5.58 -4.49
CA PRO A 84 8.93 6.03 -5.88
C PRO A 84 9.39 4.97 -6.88
N ASN A 85 8.77 4.96 -8.05
CA ASN A 85 9.35 4.30 -9.23
C ASN A 85 10.32 5.24 -9.96
N GLY A 86 11.43 4.67 -10.42
CA GLY A 86 12.27 5.25 -11.45
C GLY A 86 11.57 5.25 -12.82
N ILE A 87 12.10 6.03 -13.76
CA ILE A 87 11.62 6.04 -15.14
C ILE A 87 12.50 5.07 -15.92
N SER A 88 11.90 4.14 -16.66
CA SER A 88 12.62 3.18 -17.50
C SER A 88 13.60 2.30 -16.70
N ASN A 89 13.16 1.80 -15.54
CA ASN A 89 13.89 0.85 -14.71
C ASN A 89 14.05 -0.54 -15.34
#